data_AF-A0AAW3EPA4-F1
#
_entry.id   AF-A0AAW3EPA4-F1
#
_cell.length_a   1.000
_cell.length_b   1.000
_cell.length_c   1.000
_cell.angle_alpha   90.00
_cell.angle_beta   90.00
_cell.angle_gamma   90.00
#
_symmetry.space_group_name_H-M   'P 1'
#
loop_
_entity.id
_entity.type
_entity.pdbx_description
1 polymer ?
#
loop_
_entity_poly.entity_id
_entity_poly.type
_entity_poly.pdbx_seq_one_letter_code
_entity_poly.pdbx_strand_id
1 'polypeptide(L)'
;MSCHIASQTNFNGKNLLDGSAGIVTFQVGANVGQTVTLDLSQSLSAAKIGGGLEQSGQTVGTIQGLSLDANGAATTAAQPAITSVNVLSDGKGGFTFTDQNGQALGSTAVGAIFTTGAAAGTGAAVSNLTLGAA
;
A
#
# COMPACT_ATOMS: atom_id res chain seq x y z
N MET A 1 -19.05 7.76 8.93
CA MET A 1 -18.35 8.02 10.20
C MET A 1 -17.66 9.38 10.08
N SER A 2 -18.17 10.40 10.77
CA SER A 2 -17.70 11.78 10.62
C SER A 2 -16.44 11.99 11.47
N CYS A 3 -15.31 12.31 10.84
CA CYS A 3 -14.06 12.64 11.56
C CYS A 3 -14.23 13.98 12.30
N HIS A 4 -14.49 13.90 13.60
CA HIS A 4 -14.85 15.03 14.47
C HIS A 4 -13.74 16.09 14.59
N ILE A 5 -12.47 15.69 14.45
CA ILE A 5 -11.30 16.58 14.55
C ILE A 5 -11.19 17.48 13.32
N ALA A 6 -11.31 16.93 12.10
CA ALA A 6 -11.20 17.72 10.87
C ALA A 6 -12.26 18.82 10.76
N SER A 7 -13.46 18.60 11.33
CA SER A 7 -14.61 19.52 11.22
C SER A 7 -14.73 20.54 12.36
N GLN A 8 -13.90 20.49 13.41
CA GLN A 8 -14.01 21.38 14.58
C GLN A 8 -12.72 22.06 14.99
N THR A 9 -11.57 21.70 14.41
CA THR A 9 -10.37 22.49 14.61
C THR A 9 -10.49 23.79 13.82
N ASN A 10 -10.99 24.84 14.48
CA ASN A 10 -11.16 26.16 13.91
C ASN A 10 -10.35 27.22 14.66
N PHE A 11 -9.87 28.23 13.94
CA PHE A 11 -9.31 29.45 14.51
C PHE A 11 -10.17 30.63 14.08
N ASN A 12 -10.77 31.33 15.04
CA ASN A 12 -11.65 32.48 14.80
C ASN A 12 -12.75 32.21 13.74
N GLY A 13 -13.45 31.07 13.88
CA GLY A 13 -14.51 30.64 12.96
C GLY A 13 -14.05 30.09 11.60
N LYS A 14 -12.75 30.06 11.29
CA LYS A 14 -12.22 29.39 10.09
C LYS A 14 -11.70 27.99 10.42
N ASN A 15 -12.23 26.98 9.75
CA ASN A 15 -11.74 25.61 9.86
C ASN A 15 -10.33 25.50 9.30
N LEU A 16 -9.49 24.75 10.00
CA LEU A 16 -8.07 24.66 9.70
C LEU A 16 -7.70 23.31 9.07
N LEU A 17 -8.42 22.23 9.38
CA LEU A 17 -8.03 20.85 9.05
C LEU A 17 -8.97 20.15 8.05
N ASP A 18 -9.90 20.88 7.44
CA ASP A 18 -10.85 20.36 6.44
C ASP A 18 -10.41 20.65 4.98
N GLY A 19 -9.21 21.21 4.80
CA GLY A 19 -8.68 21.58 3.48
C GLY A 19 -9.16 22.94 2.96
N SER A 20 -10.16 23.57 3.59
CA SER A 20 -10.71 24.85 3.12
C SER A 20 -9.83 26.06 3.43
N ALA A 21 -8.91 25.94 4.40
CA ALA A 21 -7.96 26.98 4.76
C ALA A 21 -6.90 27.25 3.67
N GLY A 22 -6.59 26.26 2.82
CA GLY A 22 -5.63 26.40 1.73
C GLY A 22 -4.21 26.74 2.20
N ILE A 23 -3.53 27.61 1.46
CA ILE A 23 -2.18 28.09 1.80
C ILE A 23 -2.31 29.40 2.58
N VAL A 24 -1.83 29.42 3.82
CA VAL A 24 -1.84 30.60 4.68
C VAL A 24 -0.40 31.07 4.91
N THR A 25 -0.12 32.32 4.55
CA THR A 25 1.19 32.96 4.73
C THR A 25 1.15 33.94 5.89
N PHE A 26 2.06 33.77 6.85
CA PHE A 26 2.23 34.68 7.98
C PHE A 26 3.53 35.44 7.82
N GLN A 27 3.47 36.77 7.72
CA GLN A 27 4.64 37.63 7.77
C GLN A 27 5.17 37.67 9.21
N VAL A 28 6.42 37.25 9.41
CA VAL A 28 7.02 37.09 10.75
C VAL A 28 8.22 38.02 11.00
N GLY A 29 8.67 38.76 9.98
CA GLY A 29 9.79 39.70 10.10
C GLY A 29 9.44 41.12 9.65
N ALA A 30 10.33 42.07 9.92
CA ALA A 30 10.16 43.47 9.53
C ALA A 30 10.35 43.74 8.02
N ASN A 31 11.06 42.85 7.31
CA ASN A 31 11.28 42.99 5.86
C ASN A 31 10.25 42.20 5.05
N VAL A 32 9.82 42.77 3.93
CA VAL A 32 8.94 42.11 2.95
C VAL A 32 9.53 40.76 2.51
N GLY A 33 8.72 39.70 2.55
CA GLY A 33 9.12 38.34 2.14
C GLY A 33 9.66 37.45 3.26
N GLN A 34 9.82 37.96 4.49
CA GLN A 34 10.04 37.10 5.67
C GLN A 34 8.72 36.48 6.13
N THR A 35 8.29 35.43 5.45
CA THR A 35 7.03 34.74 5.71
C THR A 35 7.23 33.30 6.11
N VAL A 36 6.38 32.81 7.03
CA VAL A 36 6.14 31.39 7.26
C VAL A 36 4.91 31.00 6.45
N THR A 37 5.07 30.03 5.55
CA THR A 37 3.97 29.48 4.77
C THR A 37 3.51 28.18 5.40
N LEU A 38 2.21 28.10 5.67
CA LEU A 38 1.54 26.89 6.13
C LEU A 38 0.61 26.43 5.03
N ASP A 39 0.82 25.21 4.53
CA ASP A 39 -0.07 24.57 3.57
C ASP A 39 -1.03 23.63 4.32
N LEU A 40 -2.31 23.99 4.31
CA LEU A 40 -3.41 23.23 4.89
C LEU A 40 -4.46 22.88 3.85
N SER A 41 -4.05 22.77 2.59
CA SER A 41 -4.92 22.32 1.49
C SER A 41 -5.33 20.85 1.63
N GLN A 42 -4.57 20.04 2.38
CA GLN A 42 -4.89 18.65 2.63
C GLN A 42 -5.88 18.50 3.80
N SER A 43 -7.08 17.99 3.48
CA SER A 43 -8.09 17.64 4.48
C SER A 43 -7.63 16.44 5.32
N LEU A 44 -7.70 16.56 6.64
CA LEU A 44 -7.44 15.44 7.57
C LEU A 44 -8.69 14.60 7.89
N SER A 45 -9.77 14.74 7.12
CA SER A 45 -10.96 13.90 7.29
C SER A 45 -10.64 12.42 7.02
N ALA A 46 -11.31 11.51 7.75
CA ALA A 46 -11.09 10.07 7.62
C ALA A 46 -11.38 9.51 6.21
N ALA A 47 -12.13 10.23 5.37
CA ALA A 47 -12.33 9.88 3.97
C ALA A 47 -11.12 10.22 3.08
N LYS A 48 -10.24 11.10 3.55
CA LYS A 48 -9.05 11.59 2.83
C LYS A 48 -7.75 11.11 3.47
N ILE A 49 -7.80 10.65 4.72
CA ILE A 49 -6.73 9.97 5.45
C ILE A 49 -7.18 8.56 5.78
N GLY A 50 -6.64 7.57 5.09
CA GLY A 50 -6.93 6.15 5.35
C GLY A 50 -7.66 5.44 4.21
N GLY A 51 -7.13 5.52 2.99
CA GLY A 51 -7.63 4.78 1.83
C GLY A 51 -6.58 4.63 0.73
N GLY A 52 -5.30 4.71 1.11
CA GLY A 52 -4.16 4.59 0.19
C GLY A 52 -3.75 3.14 -0.02
N LEU A 53 -2.72 2.95 -0.83
CA LEU A 53 -2.11 1.64 -1.05
C LEU A 53 -1.42 1.18 0.24
N GLU A 54 -1.51 -0.12 0.54
CA GLU A 54 -0.80 -0.73 1.67
C GLU A 54 0.70 -0.48 1.57
N GLN A 55 1.37 -0.21 2.69
CA GLN A 55 2.82 0.03 2.71
C GLN A 55 3.58 -1.18 2.14
N SER A 56 4.69 -0.90 1.43
CA SER A 56 5.57 -1.96 0.90
C SER A 56 6.05 -2.88 2.02
N GLY A 57 6.01 -4.18 1.76
CA GLY A 57 6.46 -5.24 2.68
C GLY A 57 5.40 -5.75 3.65
N GLN A 58 4.21 -5.16 3.68
CA GLN A 58 3.11 -5.66 4.49
C GLN A 58 2.52 -6.93 3.89
N THR A 59 2.47 -8.02 4.66
CA THR A 59 1.80 -9.26 4.22
C THR A 59 0.29 -9.02 4.10
N VAL A 60 -0.23 -9.12 2.89
CA VAL A 60 -1.66 -8.98 2.58
C VAL A 60 -2.37 -10.34 2.57
N GLY A 61 -1.62 -11.43 2.46
CA GLY A 61 -2.14 -12.79 2.58
C GLY A 61 -1.05 -13.85 2.51
N THR A 62 -1.37 -15.05 2.98
CA THR A 62 -0.49 -16.23 2.86
C THR A 62 -1.29 -17.41 2.32
N ILE A 63 -0.77 -18.03 1.27
CA ILE A 63 -1.30 -19.28 0.72
C ILE A 63 -0.47 -20.41 1.32
N GLN A 64 -1.13 -21.40 1.92
CA GLN A 64 -0.48 -22.52 2.60
C GLN A 64 -0.90 -23.85 1.99
N GLY A 65 -0.17 -24.92 2.34
CA GLY A 65 -0.49 -26.28 1.87
C GLY A 65 -0.16 -26.49 0.40
N LEU A 66 0.76 -25.70 -0.16
CA LEU A 66 1.25 -25.91 -1.51
C LEU A 66 2.23 -27.09 -1.52
N SER A 67 2.30 -27.76 -2.66
CA SER A 67 3.30 -28.79 -2.94
C SER A 67 3.89 -28.51 -4.32
N LEU A 68 4.79 -27.54 -4.38
CA LEU A 68 5.40 -27.09 -5.64
C LEU A 68 6.91 -27.29 -5.63
N ASP A 69 7.47 -27.48 -6.82
CA ASP A 69 8.91 -27.40 -7.06
C ASP A 69 9.41 -25.94 -7.05
N ALA A 70 10.72 -25.73 -7.23
CA ALA A 70 11.32 -24.39 -7.20
C ALA A 70 10.87 -23.50 -8.37
N ASN A 71 10.29 -24.07 -9.42
CA ASN A 71 9.75 -23.36 -10.58
C ASN A 71 8.24 -23.12 -10.47
N GLY A 72 7.62 -23.47 -9.34
CA GLY A 72 6.19 -23.28 -9.10
C GLY A 72 5.28 -24.35 -9.72
N ALA A 73 5.83 -25.46 -10.24
CA ALA A 73 5.03 -26.56 -10.79
C ALA A 73 4.62 -27.54 -9.68
N ALA A 74 3.43 -28.14 -9.79
CA ALA A 74 2.96 -29.14 -8.83
C ALA A 74 3.92 -30.34 -8.77
N THR A 75 4.23 -30.78 -7.55
CA THR A 75 5.14 -31.90 -7.31
C THR A 75 4.61 -32.86 -6.26
N THR A 76 4.96 -34.13 -6.41
CA THR A 76 4.73 -35.20 -5.41
C THR A 76 6.02 -35.58 -4.68
N ALA A 77 7.06 -34.75 -4.77
CA ALA A 77 8.30 -34.97 -4.04
C ALA A 77 8.07 -35.00 -2.52
N ALA A 78 8.81 -35.84 -1.81
CA ALA A 78 8.68 -35.99 -0.35
C ALA A 78 9.00 -34.68 0.41
N GLN A 79 9.79 -33.79 -0.19
CA GLN A 79 10.06 -32.43 0.29
C GLN A 79 9.85 -31.44 -0.86
N PRO A 80 8.66 -30.83 -0.97
CA PRO A 80 8.40 -29.75 -1.92
C PRO A 80 9.28 -28.54 -1.61
N ALA A 81 9.68 -27.80 -2.65
CA ALA A 81 10.52 -26.63 -2.50
C ALA A 81 9.72 -25.42 -1.98
N ILE A 82 8.46 -25.28 -2.40
CA ILE A 82 7.55 -24.21 -1.98
C ILE A 82 6.33 -24.86 -1.32
N THR A 83 6.13 -24.57 -0.04
CA THR A 83 5.01 -25.10 0.76
C THR A 83 4.03 -24.03 1.24
N SER A 84 4.49 -22.78 1.28
CA SER A 84 3.63 -21.60 1.42
C SER A 84 4.17 -20.45 0.58
N VAL A 85 3.27 -19.54 0.22
CA VAL A 85 3.59 -18.28 -0.47
C VAL A 85 3.01 -17.14 0.33
N ASN A 86 3.86 -16.23 0.79
CA ASN A 86 3.44 -14.97 1.37
C ASN A 86 3.30 -13.94 0.24
N VAL A 87 2.16 -13.28 0.20
CA VAL A 87 1.86 -12.17 -0.70
C VAL A 87 2.05 -10.88 0.10
N LEU A 88 3.00 -10.06 -0.33
CA LEU A 88 3.35 -8.80 0.33
C LEU A 88 3.00 -7.64 -0.59
N SER A 89 2.46 -6.54 -0.05
CA SER A 89 2.28 -5.31 -0.82
C SER A 89 3.62 -4.76 -1.30
N ASP A 90 3.65 -4.16 -2.49
CA ASP A 90 4.81 -3.45 -3.02
C ASP A 90 4.78 -1.93 -2.78
N GLY A 91 3.75 -1.42 -2.08
CA GLY A 91 3.56 0.01 -1.84
C GLY A 91 3.10 0.82 -3.06
N LYS A 92 2.91 0.18 -4.21
CA LYS A 92 2.44 0.75 -5.47
C LYS A 92 1.20 0.06 -6.01
N GLY A 93 0.56 -0.76 -5.18
CA GLY A 93 -0.71 -1.42 -5.45
C GLY A 93 -0.58 -2.78 -6.11
N GLY A 94 0.64 -3.29 -6.30
CA GLY A 94 0.92 -4.66 -6.71
C GLY A 94 1.46 -5.50 -5.56
N PHE A 95 2.09 -6.62 -5.91
CA PHE A 95 2.56 -7.60 -4.92
C PHE A 95 3.99 -8.05 -5.17
N THR A 96 4.65 -8.43 -4.08
CA THR A 96 5.89 -9.22 -4.06
C THR A 96 5.62 -10.54 -3.34
N PHE A 97 6.39 -11.58 -3.66
CA PHE A 97 6.10 -12.93 -3.20
C PHE A 97 7.32 -13.56 -2.55
N THR A 98 7.12 -14.15 -1.38
CA THR A 98 8.15 -14.93 -0.70
C THR A 98 7.67 -16.33 -0.36
N ASP A 99 8.61 -17.27 -0.26
CA ASP A 99 8.35 -18.65 0.17
C ASP A 99 8.18 -18.75 1.70
N GLN A 100 8.04 -19.99 2.20
CA GLN A 100 7.92 -20.32 3.62
C GLN A 100 9.11 -19.87 4.49
N ASN A 101 10.27 -19.59 3.88
CA ASN A 101 11.49 -19.16 4.55
C ASN A 101 11.70 -17.63 4.44
N GLY A 102 10.79 -16.91 3.80
CA GLY A 102 10.92 -15.48 3.53
C GLY A 102 11.79 -15.15 2.31
N GLN A 103 12.16 -16.14 1.51
CA GLN A 103 12.98 -15.95 0.31
C GLN A 103 12.11 -15.52 -0.86
N ALA A 104 12.57 -14.53 -1.63
CA ALA A 104 11.83 -14.05 -2.80
C ALA A 104 11.64 -15.16 -3.84
N LEU A 105 10.42 -15.31 -4.35
CA LEU A 105 10.13 -16.24 -5.45
C LEU A 105 10.65 -15.68 -6.77
N GLY A 106 11.21 -16.56 -7.61
CA GLY A 106 11.63 -16.21 -8.97
C GLY A 106 10.44 -15.93 -9.88
N SER A 107 10.66 -15.14 -10.95
CA SER A 107 9.61 -14.79 -11.91
C SER A 107 8.94 -15.99 -12.57
N THR A 108 9.68 -17.07 -12.81
CA THR A 108 9.14 -18.35 -13.32
C THR A 108 8.12 -18.95 -12.35
N ALA A 109 8.47 -19.05 -11.06
CA ALA A 109 7.56 -19.58 -10.04
C ALA A 109 6.34 -18.69 -9.85
N VAL A 110 6.53 -17.36 -9.82
CA VAL A 110 5.42 -16.41 -9.73
C VAL A 110 4.47 -16.54 -10.93
N GLY A 111 5.00 -16.65 -12.15
CA GLY A 111 4.18 -16.82 -13.35
C GLY A 111 3.49 -18.18 -13.48
N ALA A 112 4.03 -19.22 -12.84
CA ALA A 112 3.38 -20.52 -12.73
C ALA A 112 2.24 -20.52 -11.69
N ILE A 113 2.45 -19.86 -10.56
CA ILE A 113 1.52 -19.85 -9.42
C ILE A 113 0.39 -18.83 -9.60
N PHE A 114 0.65 -17.70 -10.26
CA PHE A 114 -0.30 -16.60 -10.42
C PHE A 114 -0.46 -16.21 -11.88
N THR A 115 -1.72 -16.11 -12.32
CA THR A 115 -2.07 -15.82 -13.72
C THR A 115 -2.47 -14.37 -13.94
N THR A 116 -2.93 -13.67 -12.91
CA THR A 116 -3.28 -12.25 -12.95
C THR A 116 -2.84 -11.56 -11.67
N GLY A 117 -2.48 -10.28 -11.78
CA GLY A 117 -2.19 -9.44 -10.61
C GLY A 117 -0.82 -9.64 -9.97
N ALA A 118 0.07 -10.45 -10.55
CA ALA A 118 1.39 -10.74 -9.97
C ALA A 118 2.51 -9.76 -10.36
N ALA A 119 2.19 -8.73 -11.14
CA ALA A 119 3.15 -7.69 -11.53
C ALA A 119 3.30 -6.63 -10.43
N ALA A 120 4.42 -5.91 -10.48
CA ALA A 120 4.58 -4.69 -9.69
C ALA A 120 3.50 -3.66 -10.06
N GLY A 121 2.99 -2.99 -9.05
CA GLY A 121 1.98 -1.96 -9.14
C GLY A 121 2.51 -0.68 -9.75
N THR A 122 1.60 0.05 -10.38
CA THR A 122 1.88 1.32 -11.08
C THR A 122 1.33 2.54 -10.35
N GLY A 123 0.94 2.38 -9.09
CA GLY A 123 0.27 3.42 -8.29
C GLY A 123 -1.25 3.29 -8.25
N ALA A 124 -1.81 2.26 -8.90
CA ALA A 124 -3.21 1.86 -8.76
C ALA A 124 -3.29 0.48 -8.11
N ALA A 125 -4.30 0.27 -7.25
CA ALA A 125 -4.49 -1.01 -6.59
C ALA A 125 -4.88 -2.09 -7.61
N VAL A 126 -4.13 -3.19 -7.62
CA VAL A 126 -4.50 -4.42 -8.31
C VAL A 126 -5.74 -4.98 -7.63
N SER A 127 -6.84 -5.05 -8.37
CA SER A 127 -8.15 -5.43 -7.83
C SER A 127 -8.31 -6.94 -7.59
N ASN A 128 -7.47 -7.77 -8.20
CA ASN A 128 -7.52 -9.22 -8.07
C ASN A 128 -6.13 -9.84 -8.28
N LEU A 129 -5.83 -10.85 -7.46
CA LEU A 129 -4.70 -11.76 -7.62
C LEU A 129 -5.28 -13.16 -7.82
N THR A 130 -5.06 -13.76 -8.98
CA THR A 130 -5.64 -15.07 -9.31
C THR A 130 -4.58 -16.15 -9.33
N LEU A 131 -4.87 -17.25 -8.65
CA LEU A 131 -4.03 -18.44 -8.68
C LEU A 131 -4.17 -19.13 -10.05
N GLY A 132 -3.04 -19.50 -10.64
CA GLY A 132 -3.01 -20.46 -11.73
C GLY A 132 -3.36 -21.84 -11.20
N ALA A 133 -4.17 -22.58 -11.94
CA ALA A 133 -4.30 -24.01 -11.68
C ALA A 133 -2.95 -24.65 -11.98
N ALA A 134 -2.24 -25.08 -10.94
CA ALA A 134 -1.06 -25.92 -11.06
C ALA A 134 -1.45 -27.34 -11.47
#